data_AF-A0A9E5I0H6-F1
#
_entry.id   AF-A0A9E5I0H6-F1
#
_cell.length_a   1.000
_cell.length_b   1.000
_cell.length_c   1.000
_cell.angle_alpha   90.00
_cell.angle_beta   90.00
_cell.angle_gamma   90.00
#
_symmetry.space_group_name_H-M   'P 1'
#
loop_
_entity.id
_entity.type
_entity.pdbx_description
1 polymer ?
#
loop_
_entity_poly.entity_id
_entity_poly.type
_entity_poly.pdbx_seq_one_letter_code
_entity_poly.pdbx_strand_id
1 'polypeptide(L)'
;TLTVSGTLADTTAVTVSSGATYNVNANDTIGSLAGAGTVSTTSTGVTRTLTSGGDNTSTTFSGVIQDNGTGLLALTKSGSGTLTLSGINTYTGTTALTAGTIAISNSSALGGYASGQGTTITSGAALSISGGITVAEPITIAGTGISNGGALVFTADNNTYSGAITLAASTPLIKSTGGQQTISGAINGAQALTITSTDNLTLSGTIGATAPPTSVSVTTTGSGVLALNANVSTSGTQDYTAAGNITINADRTLTGTTITTNSALSGAYALAITGNAIFGDGTGTDTITLSGTSKNLSVSGTTTLKADITTSGTQTYTGAVTLSGGDRTLTGST
;
A
#
# COMPACT_ATOMS: atom_id res chain seq x y z
N THR A 1 6.27 -31.10 22.38
CA THR A 1 5.00 -30.44 22.03
C THR A 1 4.28 -30.02 23.29
N LEU A 2 3.96 -28.74 23.42
CA LEU A 2 3.01 -28.25 24.42
C LEU A 2 1.63 -28.23 23.76
N THR A 3 0.71 -29.07 24.23
CA THR A 3 -0.70 -29.03 23.84
C THR A 3 -1.48 -28.35 24.95
N VAL A 4 -2.06 -27.19 24.66
CA VAL A 4 -2.91 -26.49 25.63
C VAL A 4 -4.36 -26.95 25.42
N SER A 5 -4.93 -27.64 26.39
CA SER A 5 -6.36 -27.99 26.45
C SER A 5 -7.11 -26.91 27.22
N GLY A 6 -7.22 -25.72 26.65
CA GLY A 6 -7.73 -24.51 27.32
C GLY A 6 -7.13 -23.25 26.72
N THR A 7 -7.16 -22.16 27.48
CA THR A 7 -6.48 -20.90 27.14
C THR A 7 -5.36 -20.65 28.15
N LEU A 8 -4.30 -19.99 27.70
CA LEU A 8 -3.34 -19.38 28.60
C LEU A 8 -3.93 -18.07 29.15
N ALA A 9 -3.32 -17.51 30.18
CA ALA A 9 -3.71 -16.16 30.61
C ALA A 9 -3.25 -15.15 29.55
N ASP A 10 -4.04 -14.10 29.33
CA ASP A 10 -3.79 -13.05 28.33
C ASP A 10 -2.46 -12.30 28.54
N THR A 11 -1.81 -12.44 29.69
CA THR A 11 -0.49 -11.88 30.01
C THR A 11 0.67 -12.86 29.82
N THR A 12 0.40 -14.09 29.36
CA THR A 12 1.41 -15.15 29.27
C THR A 12 2.31 -14.93 28.06
N ALA A 13 3.59 -14.60 28.29
CA ALA A 13 4.59 -14.62 27.22
C ALA A 13 4.93 -16.06 26.82
N VAL A 14 4.71 -16.40 25.55
CA VAL A 14 4.96 -17.74 24.99
C VAL A 14 6.22 -17.70 24.12
N THR A 15 7.28 -18.38 24.57
CA THR A 15 8.46 -18.64 23.75
C THR A 15 8.45 -20.07 23.24
N VAL A 16 8.29 -20.26 21.93
CA VAL A 16 8.38 -21.59 21.30
C VAL A 16 9.80 -21.82 20.83
N SER A 17 10.58 -22.58 21.60
CA SER A 17 11.96 -22.92 21.23
C SER A 17 12.04 -23.74 19.94
N SER A 18 13.19 -23.70 19.27
CA SER A 18 13.43 -24.54 18.08
C SER A 18 13.16 -26.02 18.38
N GLY A 19 12.48 -26.71 17.46
CA GLY A 19 12.03 -28.10 17.63
C GLY A 19 10.83 -28.29 18.58
N ALA A 20 10.39 -27.24 19.28
CA ALA A 20 9.15 -27.29 20.05
C ALA A 20 7.94 -26.90 19.18
N THR A 21 6.77 -27.34 19.61
CA THR A 21 5.49 -27.02 18.97
C THR A 21 4.51 -26.52 20.01
N TYR A 22 3.88 -25.38 19.73
CA TYR A 22 2.70 -24.88 20.43
C TYR A 22 1.46 -25.18 19.58
N ASN A 23 0.61 -26.08 20.09
CA ASN A 23 -0.59 -26.52 19.39
C ASN A 23 -1.83 -25.76 19.88
N VAL A 24 -2.36 -24.88 19.03
CA VAL A 24 -3.52 -24.01 19.26
C VAL A 24 -4.79 -24.76 18.86
N ASN A 25 -5.40 -25.48 19.80
CA ASN A 25 -6.65 -26.24 19.59
C ASN A 25 -7.90 -25.57 20.17
N ALA A 26 -7.74 -24.41 20.80
CA ALA A 26 -8.80 -23.50 21.22
C ALA A 26 -8.43 -22.09 20.75
N ASN A 27 -9.41 -21.18 20.67
CA ASN A 27 -9.08 -19.76 20.56
C ASN A 27 -8.32 -19.37 21.83
N ASP A 28 -7.19 -18.69 21.69
CA ASP A 28 -6.33 -18.34 22.80
C ASP A 28 -5.85 -16.88 22.66
N THR A 29 -5.70 -16.20 23.80
CA THR A 29 -5.08 -14.87 23.86
C THR A 29 -3.87 -14.98 24.76
N ILE A 30 -2.70 -14.60 24.24
CA ILE A 30 -1.43 -14.68 24.94
C ILE A 30 -0.82 -13.28 25.08
N GLY A 31 0.07 -13.14 26.04
CA GLY A 31 0.82 -11.91 26.27
C GLY A 31 1.63 -11.56 25.02
N SER A 32 2.48 -12.48 24.60
CA SER A 32 3.36 -12.30 23.43
C SER A 32 3.83 -13.63 22.87
N LEU A 33 4.24 -13.63 21.60
CA LEU A 33 4.77 -14.80 20.90
C LEU A 33 6.22 -14.56 20.48
N ALA A 34 7.13 -15.43 20.89
CA ALA A 34 8.54 -15.38 20.53
C ALA A 34 9.09 -16.78 20.20
N GLY A 35 10.29 -16.80 19.62
CA GLY A 35 11.05 -18.03 19.40
C GLY A 35 11.07 -18.53 17.96
N ALA A 36 11.57 -19.74 17.78
CA ALA A 36 11.94 -20.32 16.48
C ALA A 36 11.30 -21.70 16.20
N GLY A 37 10.38 -22.14 17.06
CA GLY A 37 9.66 -23.41 16.91
C GLY A 37 8.45 -23.31 15.99
N THR A 38 7.50 -24.23 16.19
CA THR A 38 6.28 -24.32 15.38
C THR A 38 5.06 -23.87 16.17
N VAL A 39 4.24 -22.99 15.61
CA VAL A 39 2.84 -22.81 16.03
C VAL A 39 1.97 -23.57 15.04
N SER A 40 1.11 -24.44 15.54
CA SER A 40 0.21 -25.21 14.68
C SER A 40 -1.18 -25.38 15.29
N THR A 41 -2.10 -25.94 14.51
CA THR A 41 -3.37 -26.45 15.02
C THR A 41 -3.58 -27.89 14.56
N THR A 42 -4.22 -28.69 15.40
CA THR A 42 -4.77 -30.00 15.04
C THR A 42 -6.30 -30.00 15.02
N SER A 43 -6.92 -28.82 15.08
CA SER A 43 -8.36 -28.65 15.02
C SER A 43 -8.95 -29.20 13.73
N THR A 44 -10.15 -29.77 13.81
CA THR A 44 -10.91 -30.27 12.67
C THR A 44 -12.23 -29.52 12.56
N GLY A 45 -12.52 -29.00 11.37
CA GLY A 45 -13.80 -28.35 11.05
C GLY A 45 -14.06 -27.00 11.75
N VAL A 46 -13.17 -26.51 12.62
CA VAL A 46 -13.35 -25.22 13.30
C VAL A 46 -12.07 -24.41 13.30
N THR A 47 -12.14 -23.16 12.84
CA THR A 47 -11.04 -22.20 12.90
C THR A 47 -10.69 -21.89 14.34
N ARG A 48 -9.39 -21.91 14.66
CA ARG A 48 -8.79 -21.53 15.94
C ARG A 48 -8.00 -20.26 15.72
N THR A 49 -8.24 -19.26 16.56
CA THR A 49 -7.54 -17.97 16.48
C THR A 49 -6.52 -17.88 17.61
N LEU A 50 -5.26 -17.66 17.27
CA LEU A 50 -4.24 -17.24 18.22
C LEU A 50 -4.18 -15.71 18.24
N THR A 51 -4.47 -15.10 19.37
CA THR A 51 -4.31 -13.66 19.59
C THR A 51 -3.03 -13.40 20.37
N SER A 52 -2.12 -12.61 19.83
CA SER A 52 -0.85 -12.21 20.48
C SER A 52 -0.83 -10.72 20.76
N GLY A 53 -0.18 -10.32 21.87
CA GLY A 53 0.07 -8.94 22.24
C GLY A 53 -0.70 -8.44 23.47
N GLY A 54 -1.30 -9.33 24.27
CA GLY A 54 -1.98 -8.97 25.52
C GLY A 54 -1.08 -8.31 26.58
N ASP A 55 0.24 -8.46 26.48
CA ASP A 55 1.22 -7.82 27.37
C ASP A 55 1.88 -6.56 26.76
N ASN A 56 1.49 -6.17 25.54
CA ASN A 56 2.04 -5.06 24.76
C ASN A 56 3.54 -5.14 24.43
N THR A 57 4.19 -6.27 24.66
CA THR A 57 5.62 -6.41 24.37
C THR A 57 5.87 -6.60 22.87
N SER A 58 7.03 -6.13 22.42
CA SER A 58 7.51 -6.37 21.06
C SER A 58 8.40 -7.60 21.04
N THR A 59 8.10 -8.56 20.18
CA THR A 59 8.79 -9.84 20.10
C THR A 59 9.06 -10.26 18.67
N THR A 60 10.03 -11.16 18.50
CA THR A 60 10.33 -11.80 17.22
C THR A 60 9.98 -13.28 17.28
N PHE A 61 9.17 -13.71 16.33
CA PHE A 61 8.93 -15.11 16.03
C PHE A 61 9.55 -15.45 14.67
N SER A 62 10.67 -16.17 14.70
CA SER A 62 11.40 -16.64 13.51
C SER A 62 11.03 -18.06 13.09
N GLY A 63 10.14 -18.68 13.85
CA GLY A 63 9.63 -20.02 13.60
C GLY A 63 8.60 -20.09 12.48
N VAL A 64 7.84 -21.18 12.46
CA VAL A 64 6.82 -21.45 11.44
C VAL A 64 5.43 -21.49 12.10
N ILE A 65 4.50 -20.72 11.58
CA ILE A 65 3.06 -20.83 11.83
C ILE A 65 2.46 -21.63 10.68
N GLN A 66 1.82 -22.76 10.99
CA GLN A 66 1.28 -23.68 9.97
C GLN A 66 -0.06 -24.28 10.38
N ASP A 67 -0.86 -24.64 9.40
CA ASP A 67 -2.13 -25.36 9.60
C ASP A 67 -2.25 -26.59 8.69
N ASN A 68 -1.13 -27.00 8.07
CA ASN A 68 -1.07 -28.10 7.09
C ASN A 68 -2.07 -27.94 5.93
N GLY A 69 -2.39 -26.70 5.55
CA GLY A 69 -3.31 -26.39 4.46
C GLY A 69 -4.79 -26.48 4.84
N THR A 70 -5.11 -26.63 6.13
CA THR A 70 -6.52 -26.73 6.58
C THR A 70 -7.25 -25.39 6.56
N GLY A 71 -6.55 -24.25 6.59
CA GLY A 71 -7.14 -22.92 6.71
C GLY A 71 -7.76 -22.64 8.08
N LEU A 72 -7.48 -23.49 9.07
CA LEU A 72 -8.12 -23.43 10.39
C LEU A 72 -7.30 -22.71 11.44
N LEU A 73 -6.09 -22.22 11.14
CA LEU A 73 -5.33 -21.37 12.06
C LEU A 73 -5.38 -19.92 11.60
N ALA A 74 -6.03 -19.07 12.39
CA ALA A 74 -6.04 -17.63 12.21
C ALA A 74 -5.11 -16.95 13.23
N LEU A 75 -4.55 -15.82 12.85
CA LEU A 75 -3.67 -15.00 13.69
C LEU A 75 -4.29 -13.64 13.94
N THR A 76 -4.37 -13.21 15.19
CA THR A 76 -4.73 -11.83 15.56
C THR A 76 -3.57 -11.17 16.30
N LYS A 77 -3.18 -9.98 15.86
CA LYS A 77 -2.26 -9.10 16.58
C LYS A 77 -3.04 -8.00 17.30
N SER A 78 -2.89 -7.96 18.61
CA SER A 78 -3.50 -7.00 19.54
C SER A 78 -2.42 -6.28 20.35
N GLY A 79 -2.79 -5.30 21.17
CA GLY A 79 -1.86 -4.52 21.99
C GLY A 79 -0.88 -3.66 21.19
N SER A 80 -0.15 -2.77 21.87
CA SER A 80 0.68 -1.74 21.23
C SER A 80 2.04 -2.22 20.71
N GLY A 81 2.48 -3.41 21.11
CA GLY A 81 3.78 -3.97 20.71
C GLY A 81 3.88 -4.33 19.23
N THR A 82 5.08 -4.74 18.80
CA THR A 82 5.36 -5.26 17.46
C THR A 82 5.59 -6.76 17.50
N LEU A 83 4.83 -7.52 16.71
CA LEU A 83 5.15 -8.93 16.43
C LEU A 83 5.93 -9.01 15.11
N THR A 84 7.22 -9.31 15.21
CA THR A 84 8.06 -9.53 14.03
C THR A 84 7.95 -10.98 13.58
N LEU A 85 7.46 -11.20 12.36
CA LEU A 85 7.39 -12.51 11.70
C LEU A 85 8.49 -12.57 10.63
N SER A 86 9.57 -13.28 10.92
CA SER A 86 10.72 -13.40 10.00
C SER A 86 10.86 -14.78 9.37
N GLY A 87 10.10 -15.77 9.83
CA GLY A 87 10.08 -17.12 9.30
C GLY A 87 9.21 -17.27 8.05
N ILE A 88 9.22 -18.48 7.48
CA ILE A 88 8.35 -18.88 6.37
C ILE A 88 7.10 -19.51 6.99
N ASN A 89 5.99 -18.78 6.98
CA ASN A 89 4.72 -19.27 7.49
C ASN A 89 3.93 -19.94 6.37
N THR A 90 3.09 -20.93 6.73
CA THR A 90 2.31 -21.73 5.77
C THR A 90 0.85 -21.92 6.15
N TYR A 91 0.40 -21.30 7.25
CA TYR A 91 -1.03 -21.23 7.56
C TYR A 91 -1.78 -20.48 6.46
N THR A 92 -3.05 -20.82 6.24
CA THR A 92 -3.90 -20.20 5.21
C THR A 92 -5.16 -19.54 5.76
N GLY A 93 -5.32 -19.54 7.08
CA GLY A 93 -6.33 -18.74 7.77
C GLY A 93 -5.98 -17.25 7.77
N THR A 94 -6.94 -16.42 8.14
CA THR A 94 -6.81 -14.96 8.08
C THR A 94 -5.83 -14.41 9.11
N THR A 95 -5.24 -13.27 8.78
CA THR A 95 -4.45 -12.46 9.71
C THR A 95 -5.19 -11.16 10.00
N ALA A 96 -5.39 -10.82 11.28
CA ALA A 96 -6.02 -9.58 11.69
C ALA A 96 -5.07 -8.75 12.57
N LEU A 97 -4.85 -7.48 12.22
CA LEU A 97 -4.14 -6.52 13.04
C LEU A 97 -5.19 -5.58 13.63
N THR A 98 -5.52 -5.79 14.90
CA THR A 98 -6.50 -4.98 15.65
C THR A 98 -5.84 -3.85 16.44
N ALA A 99 -4.56 -3.99 16.77
CA ALA A 99 -3.71 -2.95 17.34
C ALA A 99 -2.21 -3.27 17.15
N GLY A 100 -1.37 -2.25 17.28
CA GLY A 100 0.08 -2.39 17.18
C GLY A 100 0.52 -2.83 15.79
N THR A 101 1.69 -3.47 15.72
CA THR A 101 2.36 -3.74 14.44
C THR A 101 2.61 -5.23 14.23
N ILE A 102 2.40 -5.73 13.01
CA ILE A 102 3.11 -6.91 12.51
C ILE A 102 4.22 -6.41 11.59
N ALA A 103 5.46 -6.82 11.86
CA ALA A 103 6.61 -6.52 11.01
C ALA A 103 7.03 -7.78 10.24
N ILE A 104 7.21 -7.66 8.92
CA ILE A 104 7.60 -8.76 8.05
C ILE A 104 8.86 -8.43 7.27
N SER A 105 9.73 -9.43 7.14
CA SER A 105 10.96 -9.36 6.32
C SER A 105 11.15 -10.59 5.44
N ASN A 106 10.12 -11.43 5.32
CA ASN A 106 10.08 -12.61 4.45
C ASN A 106 8.79 -12.55 3.63
N SER A 107 8.85 -12.90 2.34
CA SER A 107 7.69 -12.86 1.43
C SER A 107 6.54 -13.78 1.85
N SER A 108 6.83 -14.82 2.64
CA SER A 108 5.86 -15.79 3.16
C SER A 108 5.57 -15.59 4.65
N ALA A 109 5.94 -14.44 5.23
CA ALA A 109 5.73 -14.17 6.65
C ALA A 109 4.25 -14.08 7.07
N LEU A 110 3.33 -13.79 6.15
CA LEU A 110 1.88 -13.76 6.45
C LEU A 110 1.17 -15.09 6.11
N GLY A 111 1.94 -16.14 5.79
CA GLY A 111 1.37 -17.41 5.38
C GLY A 111 0.97 -17.45 3.91
N GLY A 112 0.04 -18.33 3.59
CA GLY A 112 -0.72 -18.30 2.34
C GLY A 112 -2.12 -17.73 2.56
N TYR A 113 -2.88 -17.59 1.48
CA TYR A 113 -4.25 -17.11 1.51
C TYR A 113 -5.12 -17.89 0.52
N ALA A 114 -6.40 -18.05 0.86
CA ALA A 114 -7.39 -18.52 -0.12
C ALA A 114 -8.05 -17.33 -0.82
N SER A 115 -8.76 -17.60 -1.92
CA SER A 115 -9.55 -16.58 -2.63
C SER A 115 -10.53 -15.89 -1.68
N GLY A 116 -10.53 -14.55 -1.70
CA GLY A 116 -11.39 -13.73 -0.84
C GLY A 116 -10.95 -13.62 0.63
N GLN A 117 -9.86 -14.29 1.02
CA GLN A 117 -9.21 -14.10 2.31
C GLN A 117 -8.04 -13.13 2.17
N GLY A 118 -7.49 -12.68 3.30
CA GLY A 118 -6.35 -11.78 3.32
C GLY A 118 -6.00 -11.31 4.73
N THR A 119 -5.10 -10.34 4.79
CA THR A 119 -4.76 -9.65 6.03
C THR A 119 -5.61 -8.40 6.22
N THR A 120 -6.27 -8.27 7.37
CA THR A 120 -7.07 -7.07 7.72
C THR A 120 -6.32 -6.19 8.71
N ILE A 121 -6.18 -4.91 8.42
CA ILE A 121 -5.50 -3.91 9.24
C ILE A 121 -6.52 -2.86 9.64
N THR A 122 -6.92 -2.86 10.92
CA THR A 122 -7.90 -1.89 11.42
C THR A 122 -7.24 -0.54 11.71
N SER A 123 -8.05 0.50 11.84
CA SER A 123 -7.56 1.83 12.24
C SER A 123 -6.77 1.76 13.54
N GLY A 124 -5.57 2.35 13.57
CA GLY A 124 -4.66 2.30 14.72
C GLY A 124 -3.70 1.09 14.75
N ALA A 125 -3.70 0.24 13.73
CA ALA A 125 -2.73 -0.84 13.55
C ALA A 125 -1.88 -0.64 12.29
N ALA A 126 -0.77 -1.36 12.16
CA ALA A 126 0.14 -1.24 11.02
C ALA A 126 0.78 -2.57 10.59
N LEU A 127 0.85 -2.81 9.27
CA LEU A 127 1.75 -3.80 8.68
C LEU A 127 3.03 -3.10 8.23
N SER A 128 4.18 -3.53 8.77
CA SER A 128 5.50 -2.99 8.44
C SER A 128 6.29 -3.98 7.58
N ILE A 129 6.90 -3.49 6.49
CA ILE A 129 7.58 -4.31 5.47
C ILE A 129 9.02 -3.80 5.26
N SER A 130 9.97 -4.73 5.22
CA SER A 130 11.36 -4.51 4.80
C SER A 130 11.97 -5.77 4.21
N GLY A 131 13.27 -5.76 3.89
CA GLY A 131 14.02 -6.96 3.49
C GLY A 131 14.07 -7.22 1.98
N GLY A 132 13.58 -6.29 1.16
CA GLY A 132 13.64 -6.40 -0.30
C GLY A 132 12.69 -7.46 -0.85
N ILE A 133 11.51 -7.60 -0.23
CA ILE A 133 10.59 -8.72 -0.49
C ILE A 133 9.46 -8.34 -1.45
N THR A 134 8.86 -9.36 -2.07
CA THR A 134 7.58 -9.23 -2.78
C THR A 134 6.47 -9.87 -1.96
N VAL A 135 5.42 -9.11 -1.65
CA VAL A 135 4.28 -9.55 -0.84
C VAL A 135 3.03 -9.64 -1.73
N ALA A 136 2.54 -10.87 -1.92
CA ALA A 136 1.38 -11.16 -2.76
C ALA A 136 0.06 -11.26 -1.97
N GLU A 137 0.13 -11.37 -0.64
CA GLU A 137 -1.01 -11.39 0.27
C GLU A 137 -1.92 -10.17 0.00
N PRO A 138 -3.23 -10.36 -0.26
CA PRO A 138 -4.15 -9.24 -0.33
C PRO A 138 -4.40 -8.65 1.07
N ILE A 139 -4.50 -7.32 1.16
CA ILE A 139 -4.82 -6.63 2.40
C ILE A 139 -6.10 -5.81 2.30
N THR A 140 -6.76 -5.67 3.45
CA THR A 140 -7.76 -4.64 3.70
C THR A 140 -7.22 -3.67 4.74
N ILE A 141 -7.12 -2.39 4.38
CA ILE A 141 -6.55 -1.34 5.25
C ILE A 141 -7.61 -0.30 5.64
N ALA A 142 -7.55 0.13 6.89
CA ALA A 142 -8.32 1.25 7.42
C ALA A 142 -7.43 2.19 8.25
N GLY A 143 -7.74 3.48 8.24
CA GLY A 143 -7.07 4.44 9.11
C GLY A 143 -5.68 4.87 8.62
N THR A 144 -5.13 5.84 9.32
CA THR A 144 -3.78 6.38 9.08
C THR A 144 -2.68 5.56 9.77
N GLY A 145 -3.02 4.36 10.28
CA GLY A 145 -2.16 3.52 11.10
C GLY A 145 -1.87 4.10 12.49
N ILE A 146 -0.73 3.69 13.07
CA ILE A 146 -0.32 4.12 14.41
C ILE A 146 0.24 5.54 14.33
N SER A 147 -0.36 6.50 15.04
CA SER A 147 0.12 7.89 15.13
C SER A 147 0.39 8.54 13.76
N ASN A 148 -0.47 8.30 12.76
CA ASN A 148 -0.28 8.74 11.37
C ASN A 148 0.99 8.18 10.69
N GLY A 149 1.45 7.02 11.15
CA GLY A 149 2.61 6.30 10.62
C GLY A 149 2.34 5.47 9.36
N GLY A 150 1.08 5.32 8.96
CA GLY A 150 0.64 4.46 7.86
C GLY A 150 0.08 3.13 8.35
N ALA A 151 -1.01 2.68 7.74
CA ALA A 151 -1.57 1.34 7.96
C ALA A 151 -0.74 0.27 7.23
N LEU A 152 -0.18 0.63 6.07
CA LEU A 152 0.88 -0.13 5.39
C LEU A 152 2.15 0.73 5.39
N VAL A 153 3.25 0.18 5.92
CA VAL A 153 4.51 0.90 6.11
C VAL A 153 5.66 0.14 5.46
N PHE A 154 6.44 0.80 4.61
CA PHE A 154 7.73 0.29 4.13
C PHE A 154 8.86 1.02 4.83
N THR A 155 9.70 0.31 5.57
CA THR A 155 10.68 0.95 6.46
C THR A 155 12.09 1.02 5.87
N ALA A 156 12.45 0.09 4.98
CA ALA A 156 13.76 0.00 4.33
C ALA A 156 13.69 -0.93 3.10
N ASP A 157 14.78 -0.97 2.33
CA ASP A 157 14.99 -1.83 1.16
C ASP A 157 13.98 -1.60 0.03
N ASN A 158 14.22 -2.21 -1.12
CA ASN A 158 13.31 -2.10 -2.27
C ASN A 158 12.26 -3.21 -2.22
N ASN A 159 11.05 -2.92 -1.75
CA ASN A 159 9.99 -3.92 -1.65
C ASN A 159 8.95 -3.76 -2.77
N THR A 160 8.25 -4.85 -3.07
CA THR A 160 7.10 -4.86 -3.96
C THR A 160 5.87 -5.36 -3.23
N TYR A 161 4.80 -4.58 -3.24
CA TYR A 161 3.48 -5.04 -2.81
C TYR A 161 2.64 -5.36 -4.05
N SER A 162 2.46 -6.65 -4.33
CA SER A 162 1.73 -7.15 -5.51
C SER A 162 0.33 -7.65 -5.17
N GLY A 163 0.02 -7.89 -3.90
CA GLY A 163 -1.32 -8.24 -3.45
C GLY A 163 -2.31 -7.07 -3.63
N ALA A 164 -3.59 -7.39 -3.82
CA ALA A 164 -4.62 -6.36 -3.90
C ALA A 164 -4.76 -5.60 -2.57
N ILE A 165 -5.03 -4.30 -2.65
CA ILE A 165 -5.24 -3.43 -1.50
C ILE A 165 -6.68 -2.92 -1.52
N THR A 166 -7.45 -3.28 -0.48
CA THR A 166 -8.82 -2.82 -0.27
C THR A 166 -8.84 -1.71 0.78
N LEU A 167 -9.43 -0.55 0.45
CA LEU A 167 -9.61 0.60 1.33
C LEU A 167 -10.95 0.49 2.06
N ALA A 168 -10.92 0.22 3.36
CA ALA A 168 -12.15 -0.04 4.12
C ALA A 168 -12.73 1.18 4.82
N ALA A 169 -11.92 1.99 5.52
CA ALA A 169 -12.42 3.13 6.30
C ALA A 169 -11.32 4.17 6.65
N SER A 170 -11.75 5.35 7.11
CA SER A 170 -10.92 6.32 7.86
C SER A 170 -9.64 6.80 7.16
N THR A 171 -9.75 7.15 5.87
CA THR A 171 -8.66 7.71 5.04
C THR A 171 -7.35 6.91 5.11
N PRO A 172 -7.27 5.72 4.48
CA PRO A 172 -6.08 4.89 4.55
C PRO A 172 -4.78 5.61 4.12
N LEU A 173 -3.73 5.42 4.92
CA LEU A 173 -2.39 5.95 4.66
C LEU A 173 -1.42 4.80 4.37
N ILE A 174 -0.73 4.87 3.23
CA ILE A 174 0.43 4.05 2.90
C ILE A 174 1.67 4.93 3.04
N LYS A 175 2.68 4.47 3.77
CA LYS A 175 3.89 5.26 4.06
C LYS A 175 5.15 4.48 3.74
N SER A 176 6.09 5.10 3.05
CA SER A 176 7.47 4.62 2.96
C SER A 176 8.39 5.62 3.63
N THR A 177 9.25 5.12 4.52
CA THR A 177 10.31 5.90 5.20
C THR A 177 11.70 5.53 4.72
N GLY A 178 11.81 4.67 3.71
CA GLY A 178 13.09 4.28 3.11
C GLY A 178 12.90 3.24 2.02
N GLY A 179 13.83 3.26 1.05
CA GLY A 179 13.90 2.30 -0.05
C GLY A 179 12.94 2.60 -1.20
N GLN A 180 13.27 2.12 -2.40
CA GLN A 180 12.47 2.34 -3.59
C GLN A 180 11.32 1.33 -3.65
N GLN A 181 10.09 1.81 -3.43
CA GLN A 181 8.93 0.92 -3.28
C GLN A 181 8.16 0.78 -4.58
N THR A 182 7.63 -0.42 -4.82
CA THR A 182 6.69 -0.70 -5.91
C THR A 182 5.36 -1.18 -5.34
N ILE A 183 4.27 -0.54 -5.72
CA ILE A 183 2.91 -1.03 -5.47
C ILE A 183 2.32 -1.43 -6.83
N SER A 184 2.29 -2.73 -7.07
CA SER A 184 1.80 -3.33 -8.32
C SER A 184 0.44 -4.00 -8.19
N GLY A 185 -0.02 -4.25 -6.96
CA GLY A 185 -1.38 -4.69 -6.69
C GLY A 185 -2.43 -3.61 -6.99
N ALA A 186 -3.62 -4.04 -7.40
CA ALA A 186 -4.73 -3.12 -7.61
C ALA A 186 -5.20 -2.50 -6.29
N ILE A 187 -5.58 -1.22 -6.31
CA ILE A 187 -6.09 -0.50 -5.13
C ILE A 187 -7.55 -0.11 -5.35
N ASN A 188 -8.46 -0.51 -4.48
CA ASN A 188 -9.90 -0.22 -4.60
C ASN A 188 -10.54 0.05 -3.24
N GLY A 189 -11.64 0.79 -3.21
CA GLY A 189 -12.46 1.08 -2.04
C GLY A 189 -12.81 2.56 -1.98
N ALA A 190 -14.06 2.91 -1.66
CA ALA A 190 -14.62 4.26 -1.74
C ALA A 190 -14.18 5.18 -0.60
N GLN A 191 -12.88 5.23 -0.33
CA GLN A 191 -12.25 6.04 0.70
C GLN A 191 -11.19 6.96 0.09
N ALA A 192 -10.81 8.01 0.80
CA ALA A 192 -9.65 8.81 0.41
C ALA A 192 -8.37 8.02 0.68
N LEU A 193 -7.44 8.02 -0.28
CA LEU A 193 -6.14 7.36 -0.16
C LEU A 193 -5.03 8.40 -0.09
N THR A 194 -4.13 8.24 0.88
CA THR A 194 -2.87 9.00 0.93
C THR A 194 -1.69 8.04 0.82
N ILE A 195 -0.72 8.37 -0.02
CA ILE A 195 0.54 7.66 -0.14
C ILE A 195 1.68 8.66 0.01
N THR A 196 2.60 8.41 0.95
CA THR A 196 3.80 9.23 1.13
C THR A 196 5.05 8.35 1.04
N SER A 197 6.08 8.80 0.34
CA SER A 197 7.36 8.10 0.24
C SER A 197 8.54 9.06 0.39
N THR A 198 9.56 8.67 1.14
CA THR A 198 10.81 9.44 1.25
C THR A 198 11.77 9.20 0.09
N ASP A 199 11.56 8.13 -0.68
CA ASP A 199 12.35 7.70 -1.84
C ASP A 199 11.45 7.52 -3.08
N ASN A 200 12.01 6.95 -4.15
CA ASN A 200 11.25 6.63 -5.36
C ASN A 200 10.07 5.71 -5.06
N LEU A 201 8.92 6.02 -5.65
CA LEU A 201 7.70 5.24 -5.56
C LEU A 201 7.21 4.88 -6.96
N THR A 202 6.99 3.60 -7.21
CA THR A 202 6.35 3.12 -8.43
C THR A 202 4.93 2.65 -8.12
N LEU A 203 3.94 3.21 -8.81
CA LEU A 203 2.55 2.76 -8.77
C LEU A 203 2.21 2.13 -10.11
N SER A 204 2.14 0.81 -10.19
CA SER A 204 1.88 0.07 -11.45
C SER A 204 0.58 -0.73 -11.46
N GLY A 205 -0.05 -0.93 -10.31
CA GLY A 205 -1.38 -1.52 -10.21
C GLY A 205 -2.48 -0.51 -10.46
N THR A 206 -3.53 -0.88 -11.21
CA THR A 206 -4.68 0.00 -11.47
C THR A 206 -5.33 0.45 -10.16
N ILE A 207 -5.65 1.73 -10.06
CA ILE A 207 -6.31 2.32 -8.89
C ILE A 207 -7.76 2.66 -9.27
N GLY A 208 -8.72 2.13 -8.50
CA GLY A 208 -10.13 2.48 -8.61
C GLY A 208 -10.88 1.85 -9.77
N ALA A 209 -10.45 0.67 -10.25
CA ALA A 209 -11.12 -0.03 -11.35
C ALA A 209 -12.53 -0.52 -10.99
N THR A 210 -12.73 -1.02 -9.76
CA THR A 210 -14.00 -1.64 -9.33
C THR A 210 -14.70 -0.87 -8.21
N ALA A 211 -13.93 -0.19 -7.35
CA ALA A 211 -14.45 0.74 -6.37
C ALA A 211 -13.51 1.96 -6.32
N PRO A 212 -13.79 3.02 -7.09
CA PRO A 212 -12.94 4.21 -7.13
C PRO A 212 -12.76 4.85 -5.75
N PRO A 213 -11.52 5.16 -5.32
CA PRO A 213 -11.27 6.02 -4.17
C PRO A 213 -11.98 7.37 -4.30
N THR A 214 -12.36 7.97 -3.17
CA THR A 214 -12.94 9.32 -3.18
C THR A 214 -11.91 10.38 -3.49
N SER A 215 -10.64 10.13 -3.17
CA SER A 215 -9.51 10.92 -3.64
C SER A 215 -8.24 10.09 -3.56
N VAL A 216 -7.22 10.51 -4.30
CA VAL A 216 -5.86 9.95 -4.23
C VAL A 216 -4.90 11.12 -4.06
N SER A 217 -4.09 11.09 -3.01
CA SER A 217 -2.96 12.00 -2.82
C SER A 217 -1.67 11.22 -2.72
N VAL A 218 -0.70 11.53 -3.57
CA VAL A 218 0.62 10.88 -3.59
C VAL A 218 1.70 11.93 -3.46
N THR A 219 2.60 11.73 -2.49
CA THR A 219 3.74 12.63 -2.26
C THR A 219 5.03 11.83 -2.17
N THR A 220 6.01 12.13 -3.02
CA THR A 220 7.42 11.74 -2.82
C THR A 220 8.24 12.94 -2.38
N THR A 221 9.07 12.78 -1.35
CA THR A 221 9.90 13.86 -0.78
C THR A 221 11.38 13.68 -1.12
N GLY A 222 12.23 14.64 -0.73
CA GLY A 222 13.68 14.55 -0.96
C GLY A 222 14.02 14.63 -2.44
N SER A 223 14.62 13.57 -2.98
CA SER A 223 14.85 13.41 -4.42
C SER A 223 13.95 12.35 -5.07
N GLY A 224 12.91 11.90 -4.36
CA GLY A 224 12.06 10.80 -4.78
C GLY A 224 11.28 11.10 -6.05
N VAL A 225 11.37 10.20 -7.03
CA VAL A 225 10.57 10.18 -8.26
C VAL A 225 9.28 9.38 -8.02
N LEU A 226 8.15 9.89 -8.51
CA LEU A 226 6.90 9.14 -8.61
C LEU A 226 6.78 8.56 -10.02
N ALA A 227 6.91 7.25 -10.17
CA ALA A 227 6.57 6.55 -11.41
C ALA A 227 5.09 6.16 -11.40
N LEU A 228 4.23 7.02 -11.96
CA LEU A 228 2.79 6.83 -12.10
C LEU A 228 2.49 5.94 -13.32
N ASN A 229 2.69 4.64 -13.11
CA ASN A 229 2.57 3.60 -14.13
C ASN A 229 1.21 2.92 -14.10
N ALA A 230 0.20 3.54 -13.50
CA ALA A 230 -1.15 3.00 -13.33
C ALA A 230 -2.19 3.93 -13.96
N ASN A 231 -3.27 3.34 -14.49
CA ASN A 231 -4.50 4.10 -14.69
C ASN A 231 -5.13 4.36 -13.32
N VAL A 232 -5.64 5.58 -13.10
CA VAL A 232 -6.23 5.98 -11.82
C VAL A 232 -7.61 6.55 -12.04
N SER A 233 -8.61 5.95 -11.41
CA SER A 233 -10.00 6.40 -11.38
C SER A 233 -10.39 6.76 -9.95
N THR A 234 -10.91 7.96 -9.75
CA THR A 234 -11.41 8.46 -8.46
C THR A 234 -12.76 9.12 -8.65
N SER A 235 -13.62 9.10 -7.62
CA SER A 235 -14.86 9.90 -7.65
C SER A 235 -14.64 11.38 -7.31
N GLY A 236 -13.50 11.72 -6.70
CA GLY A 236 -13.09 13.09 -6.38
C GLY A 236 -11.73 13.45 -6.97
N THR A 237 -10.86 14.07 -6.17
CA THR A 237 -9.60 14.68 -6.64
C THR A 237 -8.44 13.68 -6.71
N GLN A 238 -7.47 14.00 -7.56
CA GLN A 238 -6.16 13.34 -7.59
C GLN A 238 -5.08 14.41 -7.46
N ASP A 239 -4.19 14.26 -6.48
CA ASP A 239 -3.09 15.20 -6.24
C ASP A 239 -1.76 14.46 -6.22
N TYR A 240 -0.87 14.80 -7.15
CA TYR A 240 0.44 14.18 -7.29
C TYR A 240 1.54 15.20 -7.07
N THR A 241 2.43 14.95 -6.12
CA THR A 241 3.59 15.79 -5.81
C THR A 241 4.82 14.90 -5.75
N ALA A 242 5.88 15.26 -6.46
CA ALA A 242 7.12 14.50 -6.46
C ALA A 242 8.33 15.42 -6.51
N ALA A 243 9.13 15.39 -5.45
CA ALA A 243 10.29 16.27 -5.31
C ALA A 243 11.36 16.03 -6.40
N GLY A 244 11.47 14.80 -6.94
CA GLY A 244 12.30 14.49 -8.10
C GLY A 244 11.61 14.85 -9.43
N ASN A 245 10.65 14.02 -9.85
CA ASN A 245 9.66 14.31 -10.89
C ASN A 245 8.51 13.29 -10.81
N ILE A 246 7.45 13.50 -11.60
CA ILE A 246 6.49 12.47 -11.96
C ILE A 246 6.88 11.86 -13.32
N THR A 247 7.01 10.54 -13.40
CA THR A 247 7.18 9.82 -14.67
C THR A 247 5.95 8.99 -15.01
N ILE A 248 5.69 8.81 -16.30
CA ILE A 248 4.75 7.79 -16.82
C ILE A 248 5.51 6.85 -17.76
N ASN A 249 5.25 5.54 -17.69
CA ASN A 249 5.96 4.53 -18.48
C ASN A 249 5.08 3.74 -19.47
N ALA A 250 3.85 4.19 -19.66
CA ALA A 250 2.89 3.66 -20.62
C ALA A 250 1.82 4.73 -20.85
N ASP A 251 1.02 4.61 -21.90
CA ASP A 251 -0.06 5.58 -22.13
C ASP A 251 -1.05 5.49 -20.95
N ARG A 252 -1.29 6.60 -20.23
CA ARG A 252 -2.09 6.61 -18.99
C ARG A 252 -3.39 7.38 -19.15
N THR A 253 -4.42 6.89 -18.46
CA THR A 253 -5.70 7.60 -18.27
C THR A 253 -5.91 7.88 -16.78
N LEU A 254 -6.15 9.15 -16.46
CA LEU A 254 -6.50 9.62 -15.13
C LEU A 254 -7.94 10.17 -15.16
N THR A 255 -8.82 9.61 -14.35
CA THR A 255 -10.25 9.96 -14.29
C THR A 255 -10.63 10.45 -12.90
N GLY A 256 -11.16 11.67 -12.81
CA GLY A 256 -11.57 12.27 -11.55
C GLY A 256 -12.24 13.63 -11.74
N THR A 257 -12.54 14.31 -10.64
CA THR A 257 -13.10 15.67 -10.70
C THR A 257 -12.04 16.68 -11.12
N THR A 258 -10.91 16.68 -10.42
CA THR A 258 -9.71 17.49 -10.73
C THR A 258 -8.47 16.65 -10.51
N ILE A 259 -7.58 16.65 -11.49
CA ILE A 259 -6.28 15.98 -11.47
C ILE A 259 -5.20 17.07 -11.41
N THR A 260 -4.43 17.07 -10.33
CA THR A 260 -3.36 18.04 -10.08
C THR A 260 -2.01 17.33 -10.14
N THR A 261 -1.08 17.86 -10.94
CA THR A 261 0.34 17.48 -10.87
C THR A 261 1.14 18.68 -10.37
N ASN A 262 1.53 18.68 -9.10
CA ASN A 262 2.27 19.76 -8.44
C ASN A 262 3.80 19.67 -8.67
N SER A 263 4.22 19.03 -9.76
CA SER A 263 5.63 18.81 -10.07
C SER A 263 5.77 18.58 -11.57
N ALA A 264 7.00 18.70 -12.09
CA ALA A 264 7.30 18.31 -13.46
C ALA A 264 6.85 16.87 -13.75
N LEU A 265 6.21 16.66 -14.91
CA LEU A 265 5.77 15.35 -15.41
C LEU A 265 6.48 15.02 -16.72
N SER A 266 6.97 13.80 -16.87
CA SER A 266 7.63 13.37 -18.11
C SER A 266 7.33 11.92 -18.50
N GLY A 267 7.40 11.63 -19.79
CA GLY A 267 7.34 10.26 -20.29
C GLY A 267 7.28 10.19 -21.81
N ALA A 268 7.68 9.07 -22.39
CA ALA A 268 7.56 8.82 -23.83
C ALA A 268 6.17 8.26 -24.20
N TYR A 269 5.12 8.78 -23.57
CA TYR A 269 3.78 8.19 -23.56
C TYR A 269 2.69 9.26 -23.55
N ALA A 270 1.50 8.87 -24.00
CA ALA A 270 0.34 9.76 -24.00
C ALA A 270 -0.30 9.84 -22.61
N LEU A 271 -0.90 10.99 -22.31
CA LEU A 271 -1.67 11.22 -21.09
C LEU A 271 -3.07 11.71 -21.44
N ALA A 272 -4.08 10.99 -20.97
CA ALA A 272 -5.47 11.39 -21.06
C ALA A 272 -6.02 11.70 -19.66
N ILE A 273 -6.63 12.88 -19.50
CA ILE A 273 -7.32 13.30 -18.29
C ILE A 273 -8.81 13.42 -18.59
N THR A 274 -9.61 12.58 -17.92
CA THR A 274 -11.07 12.69 -17.90
C THR A 274 -11.48 13.41 -16.62
N GLY A 275 -11.66 14.73 -16.72
CA GLY A 275 -11.84 15.63 -15.58
C GLY A 275 -11.17 16.98 -15.82
N ASN A 276 -11.14 17.83 -14.79
CA ASN A 276 -10.33 19.04 -14.80
C ASN A 276 -8.84 18.70 -14.60
N ALA A 277 -7.95 19.55 -15.10
CA ALA A 277 -6.50 19.41 -14.91
C ALA A 277 -5.88 20.68 -14.31
N ILE A 278 -4.93 20.51 -13.41
CA ILE A 278 -4.03 21.56 -12.94
C ILE A 278 -2.60 21.06 -13.13
N PHE A 279 -1.85 21.71 -14.01
CA PHE A 279 -0.46 21.35 -14.29
C PHE A 279 0.49 22.37 -13.66
N GLY A 280 1.24 21.92 -12.66
CA GLY A 280 2.24 22.69 -11.92
C GLY A 280 1.75 23.25 -10.59
N ASP A 281 2.69 23.58 -9.72
CA ASP A 281 2.45 24.14 -8.38
C ASP A 281 2.36 25.68 -8.37
N GLY A 282 2.90 26.35 -9.40
CA GLY A 282 2.92 27.80 -9.55
C GLY A 282 4.25 28.47 -9.18
N THR A 283 5.30 27.70 -8.91
CA THR A 283 6.67 28.20 -8.68
C THR A 283 7.39 28.60 -9.98
N GLY A 284 6.87 28.17 -11.13
CA GLY A 284 7.40 28.50 -12.46
C GLY A 284 8.49 27.56 -12.98
N THR A 285 8.83 26.49 -12.25
CA THR A 285 9.83 25.49 -12.68
C THR A 285 9.23 24.22 -13.26
N ASP A 286 7.92 24.03 -13.14
CA ASP A 286 7.26 22.80 -13.59
C ASP A 286 7.12 22.75 -15.11
N THR A 287 7.33 21.55 -15.65
CA THR A 287 7.15 21.23 -17.07
C THR A 287 6.39 19.93 -17.23
N ILE A 288 5.53 19.85 -18.24
CA ILE A 288 4.93 18.60 -18.70
C ILE A 288 5.58 18.25 -20.05
N THR A 289 6.28 17.11 -20.12
CA THR A 289 6.99 16.69 -21.34
C THR A 289 6.59 15.27 -21.77
N LEU A 290 5.79 15.17 -22.83
CA LEU A 290 5.38 13.91 -23.44
C LEU A 290 6.16 13.70 -24.74
N SER A 291 7.26 12.95 -24.68
CA SER A 291 8.20 12.77 -25.79
C SER A 291 7.93 11.49 -26.60
N GLY A 292 8.76 11.17 -27.59
CA GLY A 292 8.56 10.02 -28.49
C GLY A 292 7.77 10.40 -29.74
N THR A 293 7.07 9.45 -30.36
CA THR A 293 6.30 9.70 -31.59
C THR A 293 4.81 9.84 -31.29
N SER A 294 4.20 10.96 -31.68
CA SER A 294 2.76 11.21 -31.58
C SER A 294 2.18 10.98 -30.18
N LYS A 295 2.87 11.46 -29.14
CA LYS A 295 2.41 11.34 -27.76
C LYS A 295 1.58 12.55 -27.37
N ASN A 296 0.28 12.31 -27.30
CA ASN A 296 -0.74 13.33 -27.10
C ASN A 296 -0.98 13.61 -25.62
N LEU A 297 -1.41 14.84 -25.35
CA LEU A 297 -2.06 15.23 -24.09
C LEU A 297 -3.53 15.54 -24.40
N SER A 298 -4.46 14.95 -23.64
CA SER A 298 -5.88 15.32 -23.73
C SER A 298 -6.47 15.60 -22.34
N VAL A 299 -7.30 16.65 -22.26
CA VAL A 299 -8.05 17.01 -21.06
C VAL A 299 -9.51 17.29 -21.43
N SER A 300 -10.44 16.58 -20.79
CA SER A 300 -11.86 16.69 -21.09
C SER A 300 -12.57 17.86 -20.38
N GLY A 301 -12.03 18.31 -19.24
CA GLY A 301 -12.57 19.38 -18.41
C GLY A 301 -11.82 20.72 -18.57
N THR A 302 -11.94 21.57 -17.56
CA THR A 302 -11.16 22.83 -17.48
C THR A 302 -9.70 22.54 -17.16
N THR A 303 -8.80 23.38 -17.68
CA THR A 303 -7.36 23.24 -17.46
C THR A 303 -6.79 24.52 -16.88
N THR A 304 -6.04 24.42 -15.78
CA THR A 304 -5.18 25.48 -15.29
C THR A 304 -3.71 25.14 -15.58
N LEU A 305 -3.06 25.96 -16.39
CA LEU A 305 -1.66 25.79 -16.76
C LEU A 305 -0.78 26.71 -15.90
N LYS A 306 0.00 26.10 -15.01
CA LYS A 306 1.09 26.73 -14.26
C LYS A 306 2.47 26.23 -14.71
N ALA A 307 2.50 25.24 -15.60
CA ALA A 307 3.68 24.62 -16.19
C ALA A 307 3.74 24.87 -17.71
N ASP A 308 4.94 24.80 -18.27
CA ASP A 308 5.12 24.72 -19.72
C ASP A 308 4.80 23.30 -20.21
N ILE A 309 4.18 23.18 -21.39
CA ILE A 309 3.71 21.90 -21.93
C ILE A 309 4.40 21.62 -23.26
N THR A 310 5.15 20.53 -23.34
CA THR A 310 5.75 20.02 -24.57
C THR A 310 5.24 18.61 -24.85
N THR A 311 4.61 18.41 -25.99
CA THR A 311 4.15 17.10 -26.48
C THR A 311 4.73 16.83 -27.86
N SER A 312 5.04 15.58 -28.18
CA SER A 312 5.40 15.19 -29.55
C SER A 312 4.18 14.95 -30.44
N GLY A 313 3.00 14.78 -29.83
CA GLY A 313 1.71 14.72 -30.49
C GLY A 313 0.86 15.97 -30.24
N THR A 314 -0.44 15.84 -30.45
CA THR A 314 -1.41 16.93 -30.28
C THR A 314 -1.72 17.21 -28.81
N GLN A 315 -2.04 18.47 -28.52
CA GLN A 315 -2.59 18.89 -27.24
C GLN A 315 -4.08 19.20 -27.43
N THR A 316 -4.96 18.45 -26.78
CA THR A 316 -6.42 18.63 -26.88
C THR A 316 -6.99 19.08 -25.54
N TYR A 317 -7.60 20.26 -25.52
CA TYR A 317 -8.31 20.81 -24.37
C TYR A 317 -9.75 21.10 -24.79
N THR A 318 -10.72 20.37 -24.23
CA THR A 318 -12.13 20.57 -24.60
C THR A 318 -12.87 21.56 -23.69
N GLY A 319 -12.35 21.80 -22.48
CA GLY A 319 -12.83 22.85 -21.58
C GLY A 319 -12.01 24.13 -21.65
N ALA A 320 -12.40 25.13 -20.85
CA ALA A 320 -11.67 26.39 -20.76
C ALA A 320 -10.24 26.19 -20.23
N VAL A 321 -9.28 26.87 -20.86
CA VAL A 321 -7.87 26.87 -20.44
C VAL A 321 -7.54 28.20 -19.79
N THR A 322 -7.03 28.15 -18.57
CA THR A 322 -6.55 29.31 -17.80
C THR A 322 -5.03 29.24 -17.66
N LEU A 323 -4.33 30.31 -18.04
CA LEU A 323 -2.90 30.46 -17.78
C LEU A 323 -2.71 31.15 -16.43
N SER A 324 -1.82 30.62 -15.59
CA SER A 324 -1.55 31.15 -14.26
C SER A 324 -0.05 31.09 -13.97
N GLY A 325 0.47 32.06 -13.20
CA GLY A 325 1.89 32.07 -12.81
C GLY A 325 2.84 32.59 -13.89
N GLY A 326 2.34 33.36 -14.86
CA GLY A 326 3.13 34.02 -15.92
C GLY A 326 2.91 33.44 -17.32
N ASP A 327 3.74 33.86 -18.27
CA ASP A 327 3.69 33.41 -19.67
C ASP A 327 3.97 31.91 -19.76
N ARG A 328 3.14 31.14 -20.47
CA ARG A 328 3.31 29.68 -20.62
C ARG A 328 3.63 29.32 -22.07
N THR A 329 4.55 28.39 -22.27
CA THR A 329 4.91 27.84 -23.59
C THR A 329 4.21 26.52 -23.82
N LEU A 330 3.47 26.41 -24.94
CA LEU A 330 2.86 25.17 -25.40
C LEU A 330 3.50 24.77 -26.73
N THR A 331 4.18 23.62 -26.75
CA THR A 331 4.80 23.03 -27.94
C THR A 331 4.15 21.68 -28.25
N GLY A 332 3.64 21.49 -29.45
CA GLY A 332 2.96 20.26 -29.88
C GLY A 332 2.98 20.10 -31.39
N SER A 333 2.55 18.94 -31.89
CA SER A 333 2.22 18.77 -33.31
C SER A 333 0.78 19.22 -33.59
N THR A 334 0.52 19.67 -34.82
CA THR A 334 -0.84 19.92 -35.34
C THR A 334 -1.50 18.63 -35.81
#